data_AF-A0A2N7D2F6-F1
#
_entry.id   AF-A0A2N7D2F6-F1
#
_cell.length_a   1.000
_cell.length_b   1.000
_cell.length_c   1.000
_cell.angle_alpha   90.00
_cell.angle_beta   90.00
_cell.angle_gamma   90.00
#
_symmetry.space_group_name_H-M   'P 1'
#
loop_
_entity.id
_entity.type
_entity.pdbx_description
1 polymer ?
#
loop_
_entity_poly.entity_id
_entity_poly.type
_entity_poly.pdbx_seq_one_letter_code
_entity_poly.pdbx_strand_id
1 'polypeptide(L)'
;MAHNSPEVCQQDLSFCIPIYSFAPQYFGGNLDVKDLVEGAVVYYRVNVDGAMFYTGDSHFTQDSGEVTLTALETSVRATFTLTILNEDSDAIPGAFIDTSAGEIAEFWVPVGLDGGLNIAMQNATRESL
;
A
#
# COMPACT_ATOMS: atom_id res chain seq x y z
N MET A 1 -1.58 18.89 -11.60
CA MET A 1 -2.62 18.86 -12.65
C MET A 1 -3.29 17.50 -12.55
N ALA A 2 -4.54 17.45 -12.11
CA ALA A 2 -5.29 16.21 -11.96
C ALA A 2 -5.62 15.65 -13.35
N HIS A 3 -4.91 14.60 -13.76
CA HIS A 3 -5.28 13.80 -14.93
C HIS A 3 -6.27 12.74 -14.46
N ASN A 4 -7.39 12.60 -15.15
CA ASN A 4 -8.42 11.59 -14.87
C ASN A 4 -7.81 10.18 -14.79
N SER A 5 -7.67 9.67 -13.57
CA SER A 5 -7.37 8.28 -13.29
C SER A 5 -8.59 7.41 -13.62
N PRO A 6 -8.41 6.22 -14.24
CA PRO A 6 -9.45 5.20 -14.33
C PRO A 6 -10.15 5.00 -12.98
N GLU A 7 -11.47 5.05 -12.97
CA GLU A 7 -12.29 4.96 -11.76
C GLU A 7 -12.08 3.59 -11.08
N VAL A 8 -11.38 3.58 -9.94
CA VAL A 8 -11.36 2.41 -9.04
C VAL A 8 -12.62 2.51 -8.18
N CYS A 9 -13.60 1.62 -8.40
CA CYS A 9 -14.85 1.64 -7.65
C CYS A 9 -14.71 0.84 -6.35
N GLN A 10 -15.20 1.39 -5.23
CA GLN A 10 -15.49 0.56 -4.06
C GLN A 10 -16.52 -0.50 -4.44
N GLN A 11 -16.23 -1.76 -4.11
CA GLN A 11 -17.16 -2.86 -4.35
C GLN A 11 -18.45 -2.62 -3.53
N ASP A 12 -19.61 -2.87 -4.16
CA ASP A 12 -20.97 -2.86 -3.58
C ASP A 12 -21.81 -1.56 -3.63
N LEU A 13 -21.48 -0.61 -4.53
CA LEU A 13 -22.33 0.55 -4.82
C LEU A 13 -22.77 0.60 -6.29
N SER A 14 -24.05 0.88 -6.53
CA SER A 14 -24.64 1.10 -7.86
C SER A 14 -24.16 2.40 -8.55
N PHE A 15 -23.21 3.11 -7.93
CA PHE A 15 -22.49 4.27 -8.45
C PHE A 15 -21.03 4.16 -8.05
N CYS A 16 -20.11 4.43 -8.98
CA CYS A 16 -18.69 4.49 -8.69
C CYS A 16 -18.38 5.81 -7.97
N ILE A 17 -18.00 5.74 -6.69
CA ILE A 17 -17.52 6.92 -5.95
C ILE A 17 -16.01 7.04 -6.21
N PRO A 18 -15.51 8.22 -6.60
CA PRO A 18 -14.08 8.44 -6.75
C PRO A 18 -13.35 8.16 -5.42
N ILE A 19 -12.28 7.38 -5.49
CA ILE A 19 -11.40 7.13 -4.36
C ILE A 19 -10.35 8.24 -4.30
N TYR A 20 -10.25 8.90 -3.15
CA TYR A 20 -9.22 9.91 -2.91
C TYR A 20 -7.91 9.25 -2.49
N SER A 21 -6.79 9.81 -2.94
CA SER A 21 -5.45 9.26 -2.65
C SER A 21 -4.93 9.55 -1.25
N PHE A 22 -5.65 10.30 -0.40
CA PHE A 22 -5.15 10.76 0.90
C PHE A 22 -5.02 9.63 1.94
N ALA A 23 -6.01 8.74 2.02
CA ALA A 23 -6.00 7.69 3.04
C ALA A 23 -5.53 6.38 2.43
N PRO A 24 -4.66 5.62 3.12
CA PRO A 24 -4.41 4.24 2.74
C PRO A 24 -5.68 3.41 2.92
N GLN A 25 -5.81 2.37 2.11
CA GLN A 25 -6.95 1.46 2.08
C GLN A 25 -6.47 0.02 1.84
N TYR A 26 -7.40 -0.92 1.79
CA TYR A 26 -7.12 -2.34 1.55
C TYR A 26 -6.36 -2.64 0.25
N PHE A 27 -6.32 -1.72 -0.71
CA PHE A 27 -5.56 -1.85 -1.96
C PHE A 27 -4.18 -1.16 -1.91
N GLY A 28 -3.74 -0.69 -0.74
CA GLY A 28 -2.53 0.13 -0.57
C GLY A 28 -2.86 1.62 -0.54
N GLY A 29 -2.24 2.42 -1.42
CA GLY A 29 -2.40 3.88 -1.45
C GLY A 29 -1.35 4.60 -0.61
N ASN A 30 -1.73 5.66 0.10
CA ASN A 30 -0.85 6.51 0.94
C ASN A 30 -0.45 5.79 2.24
N LEU A 31 0.40 4.76 2.13
CA LEU A 31 0.79 3.96 3.29
C LEU A 31 1.74 4.72 4.22
N ASP A 32 2.59 5.59 3.67
CA ASP A 32 3.54 6.43 4.40
C ASP A 32 4.41 5.64 5.40
N VAL A 33 4.86 4.47 4.95
CA VAL A 33 5.74 3.58 5.71
C VAL A 33 7.18 3.84 5.31
N LYS A 34 7.94 4.50 6.19
CA LYS A 34 9.32 4.94 5.96
C LYS A 34 10.30 3.85 5.52
N ASP A 35 9.99 2.57 5.80
CA ASP A 35 10.85 1.43 5.51
C ASP A 35 10.63 0.86 4.09
N LEU A 36 9.57 1.28 3.39
CA LEU A 36 9.31 0.88 2.00
C LEU A 36 10.12 1.73 1.00
N VAL A 37 11.43 1.49 1.00
CA VAL A 37 12.43 2.24 0.21
C VAL A 37 12.98 1.41 -0.95
N GLU A 38 14.01 1.92 -1.65
CA GLU A 38 14.74 1.15 -2.67
C GLU A 38 15.18 -0.21 -2.11
N GLY A 39 14.89 -1.28 -2.85
CA GLY A 39 15.20 -2.66 -2.46
C GLY A 39 14.07 -3.36 -1.70
N ALA A 40 13.05 -2.63 -1.24
CA ALA A 40 11.85 -3.25 -0.69
C ALA A 40 11.02 -3.94 -1.78
N VAL A 41 10.38 -5.05 -1.40
CA VAL A 41 9.30 -5.68 -2.16
C VAL A 41 7.99 -5.40 -1.43
N VAL A 42 6.95 -5.00 -2.14
CA VAL A 42 5.63 -4.78 -1.54
C VAL A 42 4.61 -5.65 -2.26
N TYR A 43 3.86 -6.40 -1.46
CA TYR A 43 2.83 -7.31 -1.91
C TYR A 43 1.48 -6.63 -1.76
N TYR A 44 0.73 -6.57 -2.86
CA TYR A 44 -0.63 -6.03 -2.91
C TYR A 44 -1.57 -7.07 -3.49
N ARG A 45 -2.80 -7.11 -2.99
CA ARG A 45 -3.84 -7.92 -3.58
C ARG A 45 -4.35 -7.28 -4.87
N VAL A 46 -4.50 -8.08 -5.94
CA VAL A 46 -5.15 -7.62 -7.16
C VAL A 46 -6.67 -7.60 -6.94
N ASN A 47 -7.26 -6.40 -6.89
CA ASN A 47 -8.70 -6.23 -6.64
C ASN A 47 -9.54 -6.01 -7.91
N VAL A 48 -8.89 -5.68 -9.03
CA VAL A 48 -9.52 -5.37 -10.33
C VAL A 48 -8.70 -5.95 -11.47
N ASP A 49 -9.35 -6.21 -12.60
CA ASP A 49 -8.70 -6.70 -13.81
C ASP A 49 -7.55 -5.77 -14.25
N GLY A 50 -6.40 -6.37 -14.55
CA GLY A 50 -5.19 -5.63 -14.93
C GLY A 50 -4.46 -4.96 -13.76
N ALA A 51 -4.90 -5.16 -12.52
CA ALA A 51 -4.35 -4.63 -11.26
C ALA A 51 -4.32 -3.10 -11.10
N MET A 52 -4.20 -2.34 -12.20
CA MET A 52 -4.24 -0.88 -12.24
C MET A 52 -3.26 -0.24 -11.25
N PHE A 53 -1.96 -0.51 -11.43
CA PHE A 53 -0.90 0.02 -10.57
C PHE A 53 -0.74 1.55 -10.70
N TYR A 54 -0.69 2.25 -9.56
CA TYR A 54 -0.37 3.67 -9.45
C TYR A 54 0.71 3.89 -8.40
N THR A 55 1.50 4.96 -8.56
CA THR A 55 2.51 5.40 -7.60
C THR A 55 2.64 6.91 -7.62
N GLY A 56 3.03 7.51 -6.50
CA GLY A 56 3.13 8.94 -6.28
C GLY A 56 3.64 9.23 -4.87
N ASP A 57 3.53 10.49 -4.45
CA ASP A 57 3.84 10.93 -3.08
C ASP A 57 5.22 10.51 -2.57
N SER A 58 6.25 10.82 -3.37
CA SER A 58 7.61 10.40 -3.05
C SER A 58 8.28 11.30 -2.02
N HIS A 59 8.81 10.69 -0.96
CA HIS A 59 9.49 11.38 0.12
C HIS A 59 11.01 11.25 -0.01
N PHE A 60 11.75 12.34 0.21
CA PHE A 60 13.21 12.27 0.38
C PHE A 60 13.58 11.69 1.75
N THR A 61 12.79 12.00 2.78
CA THR A 61 12.85 11.41 4.12
C THR A 61 11.53 11.62 4.84
N GLN A 62 11.13 10.64 5.64
CA GLN A 62 10.00 10.68 6.56
C GLN A 62 10.37 9.93 7.84
N ASP A 63 9.72 10.23 8.96
CA ASP A 63 9.78 9.43 10.18
C ASP A 63 8.43 8.74 10.45
N SER A 64 8.42 7.83 11.43
CA SER A 64 7.23 7.04 11.78
C SER A 64 6.05 7.93 12.17
N GLY A 65 4.91 7.70 11.52
CA GLY A 65 3.63 8.32 11.82
C GLY A 65 3.38 9.68 11.19
N GLU A 66 4.36 10.26 10.47
CA GLU A 66 4.20 11.48 9.68
C GLU A 66 3.39 12.57 10.40
N VAL A 67 3.72 12.83 11.66
CA VAL A 67 2.88 13.67 12.56
C VAL A 67 2.73 15.11 12.03
N THR A 68 3.64 15.55 11.15
CA THR A 68 3.61 16.83 10.46
C THR A 68 2.67 16.89 9.25
N LEU A 69 1.93 15.81 8.96
CA LEU A 69 1.03 15.62 7.81
C LEU A 69 1.71 15.58 6.43
N THR A 70 3.02 15.82 6.39
CA THR A 70 3.85 15.80 5.19
C THR A 70 5.26 15.36 5.57
N ALA A 71 5.95 14.75 4.63
CA ALA A 71 7.36 14.41 4.73
C ALA A 71 8.24 15.51 4.12
N LEU A 72 9.52 15.19 3.87
CA LEU A 72 10.30 16.00 2.93
C LEU A 72 9.92 15.62 1.50
N GLU A 73 8.82 16.20 1.02
CA GLU A 73 8.24 15.93 -0.31
C GLU A 73 9.19 16.30 -1.46
N THR A 74 9.32 15.41 -2.44
CA THR A 74 10.11 15.68 -3.63
C THR A 74 9.63 14.88 -4.85
N SER A 75 10.06 15.25 -6.05
CA SER A 75 9.86 14.42 -7.24
C SER A 75 11.01 13.43 -7.38
N VAL A 76 10.69 12.14 -7.49
CA VAL A 76 11.68 11.09 -7.76
C VAL A 76 11.45 10.40 -9.10
N ARG A 77 12.48 9.75 -9.62
CA ARG A 77 12.36 8.78 -10.69
C ARG A 77 12.65 7.40 -10.12
N ALA A 78 11.62 6.57 -10.01
CA ALA A 78 11.74 5.19 -9.56
C ALA A 78 11.58 4.21 -10.73
N THR A 79 12.18 3.04 -10.60
CA THR A 79 11.99 1.90 -11.51
C THR A 79 11.41 0.75 -10.69
N PHE A 80 10.30 0.18 -11.15
CA PHE A 80 9.60 -0.90 -10.46
C PHE A 80 9.63 -2.16 -11.33
N THR A 81 9.70 -3.32 -10.69
CA THR A 81 9.39 -4.61 -11.31
C THR A 81 8.05 -5.07 -10.78
N LEU A 82 7.10 -5.35 -11.67
CA LEU A 82 5.78 -5.85 -11.30
C LEU A 82 5.71 -7.34 -11.62
N THR A 83 5.46 -8.15 -10.60
CA THR A 83 5.32 -9.61 -10.71
C THR A 83 3.92 -10.01 -10.28
N ILE A 84 3.26 -10.84 -11.07
CA ILE A 84 1.97 -11.43 -10.69
C ILE A 84 2.22 -12.76 -10.01
N LEU A 85 1.68 -12.91 -8.80
CA LEU A 85 1.65 -14.15 -8.06
C LEU A 85 0.23 -14.72 -8.11
N ASN A 86 0.09 -15.97 -8.52
CA ASN A 86 -1.19 -16.68 -8.45
C ASN A 86 -1.49 -17.04 -6.99
N GLU A 87 -2.76 -17.24 -6.65
CA GLU A 87 -3.22 -17.49 -5.28
C GLU A 87 -2.53 -18.67 -4.58
N ASP A 88 -2.02 -19.64 -5.33
CA ASP A 88 -1.33 -20.84 -4.86
C ASP A 88 0.21 -20.71 -4.85
N SER A 89 0.75 -19.53 -5.12
CA SER A 89 2.18 -19.29 -5.17
C SER A 89 2.82 -19.29 -3.77
N ASP A 90 3.81 -20.18 -3.57
CA ASP A 90 4.64 -20.22 -2.35
C ASP A 90 5.46 -18.93 -2.09
N ALA A 91 5.54 -18.03 -3.07
CA ALA A 91 6.17 -16.71 -2.91
C ALA A 91 5.26 -15.67 -2.23
N ILE A 92 3.98 -15.98 -1.99
CA ILE A 92 3.09 -15.09 -1.23
C ILE A 92 3.45 -15.24 0.26
N PRO A 93 3.80 -14.13 0.96
CA PRO A 93 4.09 -14.20 2.39
C PRO A 93 2.82 -14.43 3.22
N GLY A 94 2.93 -15.34 4.18
CA GLY A 94 1.84 -15.66 5.10
C GLY A 94 0.72 -16.48 4.45
N ALA A 95 -0.35 -16.70 5.21
CA ALA A 95 -1.54 -17.41 4.70
C ALA A 95 -2.46 -16.50 3.86
N PHE A 96 -2.41 -15.18 4.12
CA PHE A 96 -3.26 -14.19 3.47
C PHE A 96 -2.67 -12.78 3.59
N ILE A 97 -3.00 -11.89 2.64
CA ILE A 97 -2.70 -10.45 2.71
C ILE A 97 -4.02 -9.70 2.52
N ASP A 98 -4.54 -9.11 3.60
CA ASP A 98 -5.80 -8.32 3.56
C ASP A 98 -5.58 -6.92 3.00
N THR A 99 -4.41 -6.34 3.26
CA THR A 99 -4.09 -4.98 2.80
C THR A 99 -2.83 -4.95 1.94
N SER A 100 -1.67 -4.84 2.59
CA SER A 100 -0.35 -4.85 1.98
C SER A 100 0.68 -5.39 2.97
N ALA A 101 1.73 -6.01 2.45
CA ALA A 101 2.88 -6.41 3.25
C ALA A 101 4.16 -5.99 2.53
N GLY A 102 5.11 -5.44 3.27
CA GLY A 102 6.45 -5.16 2.78
C GLY A 102 7.43 -6.27 3.16
N GLU A 103 8.49 -6.40 2.37
CA GLU A 103 9.66 -7.22 2.65
C GLU A 103 10.88 -6.35 2.38
N ILE A 104 11.77 -6.27 3.35
CA ILE A 104 13.10 -5.68 3.19
C ILE A 104 14.16 -6.71 3.59
N ALA A 105 15.44 -6.39 3.38
CA ALA A 105 16.53 -7.34 3.58
C ALA A 105 16.59 -7.95 5.00
N GLU A 106 16.16 -7.20 6.01
CA GLU A 106 16.24 -7.59 7.42
C GLU A 106 14.94 -8.19 7.97
N PHE A 107 13.77 -7.76 7.50
CA PHE A 107 12.49 -8.13 8.10
C PHE A 107 11.29 -7.94 7.16
N TRP A 108 10.19 -8.60 7.55
CA TRP A 108 8.87 -8.37 7.01
C TRP A 108 8.22 -7.14 7.66
N VAL A 109 7.44 -6.40 6.87
CA VAL A 109 6.73 -5.18 7.26
C VAL A 109 5.23 -5.40 7.08
N PRO A 110 4.55 -6.05 8.04
CA PRO A 110 3.10 -6.20 7.98
C PRO A 110 2.42 -4.83 8.15
N VAL A 111 1.44 -4.51 7.31
CA VAL A 111 0.72 -3.23 7.37
C VAL A 111 -0.68 -3.45 7.89
N GLY A 112 -1.02 -2.81 9.00
CA GLY A 112 -2.37 -2.80 9.54
C GLY A 112 -2.99 -1.42 9.42
N LEU A 113 -4.20 -1.35 8.86
CA LEU A 113 -4.92 -0.11 8.64
C LEU A 113 -6.18 -0.05 9.51
N ASP A 114 -6.39 1.08 10.16
CA ASP A 114 -7.64 1.47 10.82
C ASP A 114 -7.56 2.97 11.21
N GLY A 115 -8.71 3.64 11.37
CA GLY A 115 -8.74 5.02 11.86
C GLY A 115 -8.25 5.17 13.31
N GLY A 116 -8.23 4.09 14.09
CA GLY A 116 -7.67 4.04 15.45
C GLY A 116 -6.37 3.24 15.52
N LEU A 117 -5.32 3.86 16.05
CA LEU A 117 -3.98 3.25 16.14
C LEU A 117 -3.96 1.88 16.86
N ASN A 118 -4.80 1.71 17.89
CA ASN A 118 -4.91 0.44 18.62
C ASN A 118 -5.42 -0.69 17.73
N ILE A 119 -6.38 -0.41 16.84
CA ILE A 119 -6.94 -1.40 15.93
C ILE A 119 -5.99 -1.62 14.76
N ALA A 120 -5.37 -0.55 14.24
CA ALA A 120 -4.33 -0.65 13.22
C ALA A 120 -3.18 -1.57 13.67
N MET A 121 -2.71 -1.43 14.92
CA MET A 121 -1.70 -2.32 15.51
C MET A 121 -2.18 -3.78 15.61
N GLN A 122 -3.44 -4.02 16.02
CA GLN A 122 -4.00 -5.37 16.05
C GLN A 122 -4.09 -5.98 14.65
N ASN A 123 -4.48 -5.20 13.65
CA ASN A 123 -4.54 -5.63 12.26
C ASN A 123 -3.13 -5.95 11.74
N ALA A 124 -2.14 -5.11 12.01
CA ALA A 124 -0.74 -5.37 11.63
C ALA A 124 -0.22 -6.67 12.27
N THR A 125 -0.64 -6.97 13.52
CA THR A 125 -0.29 -8.23 14.17
C THR A 125 -0.95 -9.43 13.48
N ARG A 126 -2.20 -9.29 13.01
CA ARG A 126 -2.90 -10.36 12.27
C ARG A 126 -2.27 -10.62 10.90
N GLU A 127 -1.85 -9.57 10.19
CA GLU A 127 -1.09 -9.70 8.92
C GLU A 127 0.28 -10.38 9.11
N SER A 128 0.78 -10.50 10.34
CA SER A 128 2.08 -11.12 10.62
C SER A 128 2.02 -12.63 10.90
N LEU A 129 0.84 -13.23 10.87
CA LEU A 129 0.59 -14.65 11.17
C LEU A 129 0.55 -15.52 9.90
#